data_AF-A0A399WPG0-F1
#
_entry.id   AF-A0A399WPG0-F1
#
_cell.length_a   1.000
_cell.length_b   1.000
_cell.length_c   1.000
_cell.angle_alpha   90.00
_cell.angle_beta   90.00
_cell.angle_gamma   90.00
#
_symmetry.space_group_name_H-M   'P 1'
#
loop_
_entity.id
_entity.type
_entity.pdbx_description
1 polymer ?
#
loop_
_entity_poly.entity_id
_entity_poly.type
_entity_poly.pdbx_seq_one_letter_code
_entity_poly.pdbx_strand_id
1 'polypeptide(L)'
;MNALAKRLQGLDAALTEWMAAKGVFLLRVSLGVVFLWFGALKFFPDMSPAQDLATRTIGVLTFGAIPPDVSIVVLAAWECLIGLGLIFGAFLRVTLLLLWVQMLGTVTPIFLFPGEVFHRIPYAPTLEGQYIIKNVVLVCAGLVIGATVRGGGLVAKRGP
;
A
#
# COMPACT_ATOMS: atom_id res chain seq x y z
N MET A 1 -27.54 30.31 20.98
CA MET A 1 -26.95 29.37 19.99
C MET A 1 -28.06 28.86 19.08
N ASN A 2 -27.92 29.05 17.76
CA ASN A 2 -28.94 28.68 16.78
C ASN A 2 -29.17 27.16 16.74
N ALA A 3 -30.43 26.72 16.62
CA ALA A 3 -30.81 25.30 16.51
C ALA A 3 -30.08 24.59 15.36
N LEU A 4 -29.76 25.33 14.30
CA LEU A 4 -28.99 24.87 13.15
C LEU A 4 -27.54 24.52 13.51
N ALA A 5 -26.88 25.35 14.35
CA ALA A 5 -25.53 25.09 14.82
C ALA A 5 -25.45 23.83 15.70
N LYS A 6 -26.45 23.61 16.57
CA LYS A 6 -26.52 22.41 17.42
C LYS A 6 -26.71 21.13 16.60
N ARG A 7 -27.52 21.18 15.52
CA ARG A 7 -27.70 20.05 14.60
C ARG A 7 -26.42 19.74 13.82
N LEU A 8 -25.72 20.76 13.32
CA LEU A 8 -24.44 20.58 12.62
C LEU A 8 -23.37 19.97 13.52
N GLN A 9 -23.27 20.43 14.78
CA GLN A 9 -22.35 19.84 15.76
C GLN A 9 -22.66 18.37 16.07
N GLY A 10 -23.95 18.01 16.19
CA GLY A 10 -24.36 16.62 16.40
C GLY A 10 -24.00 15.71 15.23
N LEU A 11 -24.17 16.21 14.00
CA LEU A 11 -23.78 15.48 12.78
C LEU A 11 -22.26 15.33 12.68
N ASP A 12 -21.50 16.38 12.94
CA ASP A 12 -20.04 16.36 12.91
C ASP A 12 -19.44 15.35 13.92
N ALA A 13 -19.98 15.33 15.14
CA ALA A 13 -19.59 14.35 16.16
C ALA A 13 -19.90 12.90 15.71
N ALA A 14 -21.10 12.66 15.17
CA ALA A 14 -21.49 11.33 14.68
C ALA A 14 -20.61 10.86 13.51
N LEU A 15 -20.27 11.76 12.59
CA LEU A 15 -19.37 11.47 11.47
C LEU A 15 -17.96 11.12 11.96
N THR A 16 -17.44 11.89 12.91
CA THR A 16 -16.10 11.67 13.47
C THR A 16 -16.02 10.36 14.23
N GLU A 17 -17.05 10.02 15.02
CA GLU A 17 -17.17 8.72 15.71
C GLU A 17 -17.21 7.56 14.70
N TRP A 18 -17.95 7.70 13.59
CA TRP A 18 -17.99 6.70 12.52
C TRP A 18 -16.63 6.54 11.83
N MET A 19 -15.96 7.65 11.50
CA MET A 19 -14.64 7.64 10.89
C MET A 19 -13.62 6.94 11.79
N ALA A 20 -13.67 7.18 13.10
CA ALA A 20 -12.79 6.51 14.05
C ALA A 20 -13.08 5.00 14.15
N ALA A 21 -14.36 4.62 14.18
CA ALA A 21 -14.77 3.22 14.30
C ALA A 21 -14.50 2.38 13.03
N LYS A 22 -14.61 2.98 11.83
CA LYS A 22 -14.52 2.25 10.55
C LYS A 22 -13.26 2.56 9.74
N GLY A 23 -12.60 3.69 9.99
CA GLY A 23 -11.50 4.18 9.17
C GLY A 23 -10.36 3.18 9.03
N VAL A 24 -9.88 2.61 10.14
CA VAL A 24 -8.79 1.62 10.12
C VAL A 24 -9.20 0.34 9.39
N PHE A 25 -10.43 -0.13 9.58
CA PHE A 25 -10.94 -1.31 8.88
C PHE A 25 -11.03 -1.06 7.37
N LEU A 26 -11.61 0.06 6.95
CA LEU A 26 -11.72 0.45 5.55
C LEU A 26 -10.34 0.63 4.91
N LEU A 27 -9.40 1.26 5.61
CA LEU A 27 -8.02 1.43 5.18
C LEU A 27 -7.32 0.09 4.96
N ARG A 28 -7.52 -0.87 5.88
CA ARG A 28 -6.94 -2.21 5.77
C ARG A 28 -7.50 -2.97 4.58
N VAL A 29 -8.83 -2.97 4.42
CA VAL A 29 -9.48 -3.69 3.31
C VAL A 29 -9.14 -3.04 1.98
N SER A 30 -9.14 -1.71 1.87
CA SER A 30 -8.79 -1.02 0.62
C SER A 30 -7.35 -1.28 0.22
N LEU A 31 -6.41 -1.22 1.16
CA LEU A 31 -5.02 -1.58 0.94
C LEU A 31 -4.90 -3.04 0.47
N GLY A 32 -5.61 -3.96 1.12
CA GLY A 32 -5.62 -5.37 0.73
C GLY A 32 -6.18 -5.61 -0.67
N VAL A 33 -7.27 -4.93 -1.04
CA VAL A 33 -7.86 -5.01 -2.40
C VAL A 33 -6.87 -4.51 -3.44
N VAL A 34 -6.18 -3.39 -3.19
CA VAL A 34 -5.18 -2.83 -4.11
C VAL A 34 -4.05 -3.83 -4.36
N PHE A 35 -3.48 -4.41 -3.30
CA PHE A 35 -2.42 -5.41 -3.43
C PHE A 35 -2.90 -6.69 -4.13
N LEU A 36 -4.09 -7.20 -3.75
CA LEU A 36 -4.64 -8.40 -4.36
C LEU A 36 -4.90 -8.20 -5.86
N TRP A 37 -5.46 -7.05 -6.23
CA TRP A 37 -5.77 -6.72 -7.61
C TRP A 37 -4.50 -6.60 -8.45
N PHE A 38 -3.52 -5.82 -8.01
CA PHE A 38 -2.27 -5.66 -8.75
C PHE A 38 -1.43 -6.94 -8.78
N GLY A 39 -1.46 -7.75 -7.72
CA GLY A 39 -0.82 -9.06 -7.69
C GLY A 39 -1.49 -10.03 -8.67
N ALA A 40 -2.82 -10.08 -8.68
CA ALA A 40 -3.58 -10.95 -9.57
C ALA A 40 -3.32 -10.62 -11.05
N LEU A 41 -3.23 -9.33 -11.40
CA LEU A 41 -2.93 -8.90 -12.75
C LEU A 41 -1.56 -9.37 -13.25
N LYS A 42 -0.57 -9.54 -12.36
CA LYS A 42 0.78 -10.00 -12.73
C LYS A 42 0.84 -11.47 -13.13
N PHE A 43 -0.20 -12.27 -12.89
CA PHE A 43 -0.28 -13.63 -13.45
C PHE A 43 -0.63 -13.63 -14.95
N PHE A 44 -1.08 -12.50 -15.50
CA PHE A 44 -1.41 -12.36 -16.90
C PHE A 44 -0.33 -11.54 -17.61
N PRO A 45 0.19 -12.02 -18.77
CA PRO A 45 1.23 -11.32 -19.50
C PRO A 45 0.77 -9.93 -19.97
N ASP A 46 1.70 -8.97 -19.99
CA ASP A 46 1.52 -7.58 -20.49
C ASP A 46 0.45 -6.72 -19.79
N MET A 47 -0.11 -7.18 -18.67
CA MET A 47 -1.19 -6.48 -17.97
C MET A 47 -0.70 -5.52 -16.87
N SER A 48 0.59 -5.52 -16.52
CA SER A 48 1.15 -4.70 -15.44
C SER A 48 2.20 -3.70 -15.96
N PRO A 49 1.95 -2.37 -15.83
CA PRO A 49 2.86 -1.34 -16.35
C PRO A 49 4.27 -1.39 -15.75
N ALA A 50 4.41 -1.88 -14.51
CA ALA A 50 5.66 -1.87 -13.77
C ALA A 50 6.41 -3.22 -13.79
N GLN A 51 5.93 -4.19 -14.58
CA GLN A 51 6.45 -5.55 -14.58
C GLN A 51 7.93 -5.62 -14.96
N ASP A 52 8.30 -4.95 -16.05
CA ASP A 52 9.67 -4.98 -16.58
C ASP A 52 10.66 -4.30 -15.65
N LEU A 53 10.26 -3.18 -15.05
CA LEU A 53 11.08 -2.48 -14.07
C LEU A 53 11.28 -3.32 -12.80
N ALA A 54 10.23 -4.02 -12.35
CA ALA A 54 10.29 -4.88 -11.18
C ALA A 54 11.18 -6.12 -11.39
N THR A 55 11.04 -6.80 -12.54
CA THR A 55 11.86 -7.99 -12.83
C THR A 55 13.33 -7.66 -12.97
N ARG A 56 13.67 -6.57 -13.66
CA ARG A 56 15.07 -6.12 -13.78
C ARG A 56 15.66 -5.72 -12.44
N THR A 57 14.85 -5.09 -11.58
CA THR A 57 15.25 -4.78 -10.21
C THR A 57 15.55 -6.04 -9.41
N ILE A 58 14.67 -7.04 -9.46
CA ILE A 58 14.90 -8.34 -8.79
C ILE A 58 16.14 -9.03 -9.37
N GLY A 59 16.33 -8.99 -10.69
CA GLY A 59 17.51 -9.53 -11.36
C GLY A 59 18.80 -8.90 -10.83
N VAL A 60 18.86 -7.57 -10.70
CA VAL A 60 20.03 -6.87 -10.14
C VAL A 60 20.24 -7.22 -8.67
N LEU A 61 19.18 -7.20 -7.85
CA LEU A 61 19.26 -7.50 -6.41
C LEU A 61 19.66 -8.96 -6.12
N THR A 62 19.32 -9.87 -7.03
CA THR A 62 19.63 -11.30 -6.91
C THR A 62 20.89 -11.70 -7.68
N PHE A 63 21.66 -10.74 -8.21
CA PHE A 63 22.83 -10.96 -9.05
C PHE A 63 22.56 -11.90 -10.25
N GLY A 64 21.34 -11.84 -10.80
CA GLY A 64 20.89 -12.67 -11.92
C GLY A 64 20.51 -14.10 -11.55
N ALA A 65 20.48 -14.45 -10.26
CA ALA A 65 20.14 -15.81 -9.83
C ALA A 65 18.68 -16.18 -10.08
N ILE A 66 17.76 -15.20 -10.09
CA ILE A 66 16.33 -15.42 -10.32
C ILE A 66 15.94 -14.94 -11.72
N PRO A 67 15.41 -15.83 -12.58
CA PRO A 67 14.90 -15.44 -13.90
C PRO A 67 13.71 -14.47 -13.81
N PRO A 68 13.48 -13.61 -14.82
CA PRO A 68 12.35 -12.68 -14.85
C PRO A 68 10.98 -13.34 -14.68
N ASP A 69 10.73 -14.46 -15.36
CA ASP A 69 9.44 -15.18 -15.32
C ASP A 69 9.12 -15.68 -13.91
N VAL A 70 10.14 -16.20 -13.21
CA VAL A 70 10.02 -16.63 -11.82
C VAL A 70 9.83 -15.44 -10.90
N SER A 71 10.55 -14.34 -11.15
CA SER A 71 10.44 -13.11 -10.37
C SER A 71 9.02 -12.52 -10.39
N ILE A 72 8.37 -12.54 -11.56
CA ILE A 72 6.98 -12.07 -11.72
C ILE A 72 6.02 -12.92 -10.91
N VAL A 73 6.11 -14.24 -11.03
CA VAL A 73 5.20 -15.17 -10.33
C VAL A 73 5.39 -15.05 -8.82
N VAL A 74 6.63 -14.94 -8.35
CA VAL A 74 6.93 -14.72 -6.93
C VAL A 74 6.35 -13.40 -6.45
N LEU A 75 6.54 -12.30 -7.20
CA LEU A 75 6.00 -10.99 -6.84
C LEU A 75 4.47 -10.98 -6.84
N ALA A 76 3.84 -11.61 -7.83
CA ALA A 76 2.38 -11.76 -7.93
C ALA A 76 1.83 -12.51 -6.71
N ALA A 77 2.42 -13.66 -6.37
CA ALA A 77 2.04 -14.44 -5.20
C ALA A 77 2.25 -13.67 -3.89
N TRP A 78 3.36 -12.92 -3.78
CA TRP A 78 3.68 -12.10 -2.62
C TRP A 78 2.64 -11.00 -2.40
N GLU A 79 2.25 -10.30 -3.47
CA GLU A 79 1.22 -9.27 -3.46
C GLU A 79 -0.16 -9.83 -3.12
N CYS A 80 -0.54 -10.96 -3.72
CA CYS A 80 -1.79 -11.62 -3.39
C CYS A 80 -1.84 -12.08 -1.93
N LEU A 81 -0.73 -12.61 -1.40
CA LEU A 81 -0.65 -13.03 0.01
C LEU A 81 -0.83 -11.84 0.96
N ILE A 82 -0.19 -10.70 0.65
CA ILE A 82 -0.41 -9.46 1.42
C ILE A 82 -1.86 -9.02 1.32
N GLY A 83 -2.41 -9.01 0.11
CA GLY A 83 -3.77 -8.57 -0.16
C GLY A 83 -4.81 -9.38 0.63
N LEU A 84 -4.74 -10.71 0.53
CA LEU A 84 -5.62 -11.63 1.27
C LEU A 84 -5.42 -11.50 2.79
N GLY A 85 -4.16 -11.42 3.25
CA GLY A 85 -3.85 -11.25 4.67
C GLY A 85 -4.47 -9.97 5.26
N LEU A 86 -4.42 -8.86 4.52
CA LEU A 86 -5.03 -7.59 4.93
C LEU A 86 -6.56 -7.64 4.90
N ILE A 87 -7.15 -8.18 3.82
CA ILE A 87 -8.62 -8.28 3.66
C ILE A 87 -9.21 -9.12 4.81
N PHE A 88 -8.68 -10.32 5.03
CA PHE A 88 -9.20 -11.24 6.04
C PHE A 88 -8.71 -10.90 7.46
N GLY A 89 -7.73 -10.02 7.60
CA GLY A 89 -7.14 -9.72 8.91
C GLY A 89 -6.31 -10.87 9.48
N ALA A 90 -5.83 -11.78 8.65
CA ALA A 90 -5.09 -12.97 9.05
C ALA A 90 -3.60 -12.63 9.25
N PHE A 91 -3.00 -13.14 10.33
CA PHE A 91 -1.56 -13.00 10.63
C PHE A 91 -0.98 -11.59 10.38
N LEU A 92 -1.70 -10.54 10.77
CA LEU A 92 -1.41 -9.15 10.37
C LEU A 92 0.03 -8.69 10.59
N ARG A 93 0.71 -9.18 11.64
CA ARG A 93 2.12 -8.85 11.88
C ARG A 93 3.03 -9.37 10.77
N VAL A 94 2.78 -10.59 10.31
CA VAL A 94 3.52 -11.21 9.21
C VAL A 94 3.13 -10.53 7.89
N THR A 95 1.84 -10.30 7.65
CA THR A 95 1.37 -9.58 6.46
C THR A 95 1.98 -8.19 6.34
N LEU A 96 2.05 -7.43 7.44
CA LEU A 96 2.69 -6.12 7.44
C LEU A 96 4.20 -6.22 7.24
N LEU A 97 4.87 -7.24 7.81
CA LEU A 97 6.29 -7.48 7.54
C LEU A 97 6.54 -7.73 6.05
N LEU A 98 5.72 -8.57 5.41
CA LEU A 98 5.79 -8.83 3.97
C LEU A 98 5.56 -7.55 3.16
N LEU A 99 4.60 -6.72 3.57
CA LEU A 99 4.35 -5.41 2.98
C LEU A 99 5.59 -4.51 3.09
N TRP A 100 6.24 -4.43 4.25
CA TRP A 100 7.43 -3.58 4.42
C TRP A 100 8.60 -4.02 3.55
N VAL A 101 8.86 -5.32 3.51
CA VAL A 101 9.90 -5.90 2.64
C VAL A 101 9.61 -5.56 1.18
N GLN A 102 8.35 -5.71 0.74
CA GLN A 102 7.96 -5.34 -0.61
C GLN A 102 8.15 -3.84 -0.87
N MET A 103 7.72 -2.96 0.05
CA MET A 103 7.85 -1.52 -0.12
C MET A 103 9.32 -1.09 -0.28
N LEU A 104 10.25 -1.71 0.45
CA LEU A 104 11.68 -1.48 0.25
C LEU A 104 12.11 -1.84 -1.18
N GLY A 105 11.70 -3.02 -1.66
CA GLY A 105 11.94 -3.44 -3.04
C GLY A 105 11.32 -2.51 -4.10
N THR A 106 10.18 -1.87 -3.83
CA THR A 106 9.58 -0.92 -4.78
C THR A 106 10.33 0.41 -4.86
N VAL A 107 11.14 0.76 -3.85
CA VAL A 107 11.92 2.01 -3.82
C VAL A 107 13.30 1.83 -4.44
N THR A 108 13.84 0.60 -4.51
CA THR A 108 15.16 0.35 -5.11
C THR A 108 15.34 0.84 -6.55
N PRO A 109 14.32 0.81 -7.46
CA PRO A 109 14.49 1.32 -8.83
C PRO A 109 14.85 2.80 -8.89
N ILE A 110 14.50 3.61 -7.88
CA ILE A 110 14.90 5.03 -7.80
C ILE A 110 16.42 5.17 -7.84
N PHE A 111 17.14 4.25 -7.21
CA PHE A 111 18.60 4.27 -7.11
C PHE A 111 19.27 3.47 -8.22
N LEU A 112 18.67 2.35 -8.63
CA LEU A 112 19.24 1.46 -9.65
C LEU A 112 18.96 1.94 -11.09
N PHE A 113 17.78 2.49 -11.34
CA PHE A 113 17.29 2.89 -12.67
C PHE A 113 16.65 4.29 -12.67
N PRO A 114 17.36 5.35 -12.20
CA PRO A 114 16.78 6.68 -12.07
C PRO A 114 16.29 7.26 -13.42
N GLY A 115 16.89 6.86 -14.54
CA GLY A 115 16.46 7.29 -15.88
C GLY A 115 15.11 6.69 -16.33
N GLU A 116 14.65 5.61 -15.71
CA GLU A 116 13.35 4.99 -15.97
C GLU A 116 12.27 5.50 -15.00
N VAL A 117 12.71 6.03 -13.85
CA VAL A 117 11.83 6.60 -12.82
C VAL A 117 11.54 8.09 -13.07
N PHE A 118 12.44 8.81 -13.74
CA PHE A 118 12.29 10.25 -13.99
C PHE A 118 12.54 10.63 -15.44
N HIS A 119 11.63 11.43 -16.01
CA HIS A 119 11.89 12.19 -17.23
C HIS A 119 12.95 13.27 -16.99
N ARG A 120 12.94 13.89 -15.79
CA ARG A 120 14.00 14.81 -15.32
C ARG A 120 14.25 14.57 -13.84
N ILE A 121 15.44 14.11 -13.52
CA ILE A 121 15.84 13.80 -12.14
C ILE A 121 16.01 15.12 -11.36
N PRO A 122 15.49 15.27 -10.13
CA PRO A 122 14.63 14.36 -9.36
C PRO A 122 13.14 14.75 -9.30
N TYR A 123 12.67 15.71 -10.11
CA TYR A 123 11.36 16.37 -9.90
C TYR A 123 10.29 16.07 -10.96
N ALA A 124 10.63 15.45 -12.09
CA ALA A 124 9.66 15.05 -13.11
C ALA A 124 9.62 13.52 -13.25
N PRO A 125 8.81 12.82 -12.43
CA PRO A 125 8.71 11.35 -12.47
C PRO A 125 7.94 10.84 -13.70
N THR A 126 8.32 9.66 -14.18
CA THR A 126 7.55 8.85 -15.15
C THR A 126 6.27 8.30 -14.51
N LEU A 127 5.46 7.52 -15.24
CA LEU A 127 4.29 6.88 -14.65
C LEU A 127 4.70 5.88 -13.56
N GLU A 128 5.75 5.10 -13.81
CA GLU A 128 6.36 4.16 -12.86
C GLU A 128 6.87 4.91 -11.64
N GLY A 129 7.60 6.01 -11.84
CA GLY A 129 8.08 6.85 -10.74
C GLY A 129 6.95 7.45 -9.91
N GLN A 130 5.83 7.85 -10.52
CA GLN A 130 4.65 8.31 -9.80
C GLN A 130 4.03 7.21 -8.95
N TYR A 131 3.96 5.97 -9.44
CA TYR A 131 3.50 4.83 -8.65
C TYR A 131 4.41 4.57 -7.44
N ILE A 132 5.73 4.59 -7.64
CA ILE A 132 6.70 4.42 -6.55
C ILE A 132 6.53 5.51 -5.49
N ILE A 133 6.41 6.78 -5.90
CA ILE A 133 6.23 7.90 -4.95
C ILE A 133 4.90 7.75 -4.20
N LYS A 134 3.82 7.34 -4.86
CA LYS A 134 2.52 7.11 -4.21
C LYS A 134 2.55 5.98 -3.18
N ASN A 135 3.50 5.03 -3.27
CA ASN A 135 3.65 3.97 -2.26
C ASN A 135 3.92 4.51 -0.85
N VAL A 136 4.38 5.75 -0.69
CA VAL A 136 4.48 6.42 0.62
C VAL A 136 3.14 6.44 1.35
N VAL A 137 2.02 6.58 0.63
CA VAL A 137 0.67 6.51 1.23
C VAL A 137 0.37 5.11 1.74
N LEU A 138 0.76 4.07 1.00
CA LEU A 138 0.58 2.67 1.40
C LEU A 138 1.43 2.34 2.62
N VAL A 139 2.64 2.89 2.68
CA VAL A 139 3.52 2.82 3.84
C VAL A 139 2.86 3.46 5.06
N CYS A 140 2.38 4.70 4.95
CA CYS A 140 1.66 5.33 6.07
C CYS A 140 0.42 4.52 6.50
N ALA A 141 -0.32 3.96 5.54
CA ALA A 141 -1.47 3.10 5.82
C ALA A 141 -1.07 1.85 6.61
N GLY A 142 0.02 1.17 6.22
CA GLY A 142 0.57 0.03 6.92
C GLY A 142 0.98 0.35 8.36
N LEU A 143 1.50 1.57 8.62
CA LEU A 143 1.85 2.02 9.97
C LEU A 143 0.60 2.19 10.85
N VAL A 144 -0.44 2.84 10.32
CA VAL A 144 -1.72 3.03 11.03
C VAL A 144 -2.37 1.68 11.34
N ILE A 145 -2.43 0.77 10.36
CA ILE A 145 -2.95 -0.59 10.56
C ILE A 145 -2.10 -1.32 11.62
N GLY A 146 -0.77 -1.24 11.50
CA GLY A 146 0.21 -1.82 12.42
C GLY A 146 0.05 -1.34 13.86
N ALA A 147 -0.28 -0.07 14.08
CA ALA A 147 -0.55 0.47 15.41
C ALA A 147 -1.77 -0.19 16.08
N THR A 148 -2.72 -0.70 15.30
CA THR A 148 -3.97 -1.29 15.81
C THR A 148 -3.95 -2.81 16.00
N VAL A 149 -2.92 -3.53 15.53
CA VAL A 149 -2.88 -5.01 15.55
C VAL A 149 -2.87 -5.64 16.95
N ARG A 150 -2.72 -4.84 18.02
CA ARG A 150 -2.82 -5.29 19.42
C ARG A 150 -4.21 -5.05 20.05
N GLY A 151 -5.21 -4.74 19.24
CA GLY A 151 -6.57 -4.44 19.72
C GLY A 151 -6.81 -2.97 20.06
N GLY A 152 -5.87 -2.09 19.69
CA GLY A 152 -6.07 -0.64 19.76
C GLY A 152 -7.00 -0.15 18.65
N GLY A 153 -7.73 0.93 18.90
CA GLY A 153 -8.62 1.57 17.92
C GLY A 153 -8.40 3.07 17.84
N LEU A 154 -8.82 3.68 16.73
CA LEU A 154 -8.89 5.14 16.65
C LEU A 154 -10.06 5.60 17.54
N VAL A 155 -9.83 6.60 18.38
CA VAL A 155 -10.88 7.17 19.25
C VAL A 155 -11.14 8.60 18.83
N ALA A 156 -12.39 8.89 18.45
CA ALA A 156 -12.87 10.25 18.29
C ALA A 156 -13.00 10.88 19.69
N LYS A 157 -12.01 11.65 20.12
CA LYS A 157 -12.14 12.42 21.36
C LYS A 157 -13.21 13.49 21.10
N ARG A 158 -14.32 13.47 21.84
CA ARG A 158 -15.22 14.63 21.90
C ARG A 158 -14.37 15.82 22.34
N GLY A 159 -14.37 16.89 21.54
CA GLY A 159 -13.80 18.16 21.96
C GLY A 159 -14.42 18.63 23.28
N PRO A 160 -13.77 19.55 24.02
CA PRO A 160 -14.36 20.14 25.23
C PRO A 160 -15.75 20.74 24.97
#